data_AF-A0A5R9A6T7-F1
#
_entry.id   AF-A0A5R9A6T7-F1
#
_cell.length_a   1.000
_cell.length_b   1.000
_cell.length_c   1.000
_cell.angle_alpha   90.00
_cell.angle_beta   90.00
_cell.angle_gamma   90.00
#
_symmetry.space_group_name_H-M   'P 1'
#
loop_
_entity.id
_entity.type
_entity.pdbx_description
1 polymer ?
#
loop_
_entity_poly.entity_id
_entity_poly.type
_entity_poly.pdbx_seq_one_letter_code
_entity_poly.pdbx_strand_id
1 'polypeptide(L)' 'MYAESVSKAESVTFLKITDITRKGLERPELVAKDGLYPSGIGYEKFKERLYPLVLSRLKD' A
#
# COMPACT_ATOMS: atom_id res chain seq x y z
N MET A 1 -1.20 -5.36 12.64
CA MET A 1 -1.82 -6.66 13.01
C MET A 1 -3.32 -6.52 13.10
N TYR A 2 -3.88 -5.50 13.78
CA TYR A 2 -5.33 -5.30 13.86
C TYR A 2 -6.07 -5.19 12.51
N ALA A 3 -5.62 -4.33 11.59
CA ALA A 3 -6.29 -4.18 10.29
C ALA A 3 -6.29 -5.48 9.46
N GLU A 4 -5.16 -6.21 9.46
CA GLU A 4 -5.04 -7.50 8.77
C GLU A 4 -5.97 -8.57 9.35
N SER A 5 -6.04 -8.69 10.67
CA SER A 5 -6.94 -9.64 11.33
C SER A 5 -8.42 -9.30 11.08
N VAL A 6 -8.79 -8.02 11.14
CA VAL A 6 -10.16 -7.58 10.88
C VAL A 6 -10.53 -7.84 9.42
N SER A 7 -9.68 -7.46 8.47
CA SER A 7 -9.92 -7.73 7.05
C SER A 7 -10.09 -9.23 6.78
N LYS A 8 -9.27 -10.08 7.40
CA LYS A 8 -9.40 -11.54 7.27
C LYS A 8 -10.73 -12.06 7.85
N ALA A 9 -11.16 -11.56 9.01
CA ALA A 9 -12.43 -11.95 9.64
C ALA A 9 -13.64 -11.57 8.76
N GLU A 10 -13.58 -10.40 8.14
CA GLU A 10 -14.64 -9.87 7.26
C GLU A 10 -14.53 -10.36 5.80
N SER A 11 -13.62 -11.29 5.50
CA SER A 11 -13.34 -11.75 4.14
C SER A 11 -12.99 -10.63 3.14
N VAL A 12 -12.42 -9.53 3.63
CA VAL A 12 -11.91 -8.40 2.85
C VAL A 12 -10.43 -8.64 2.52
N THR A 13 -10.04 -8.40 1.28
CA THR A 13 -8.63 -8.53 0.87
C THR A 13 -7.79 -7.47 1.56
N PHE A 14 -6.85 -7.90 2.42
CA PHE A 14 -5.89 -7.01 3.07
C PHE A 14 -4.65 -6.79 2.21
N LEU A 15 -4.28 -5.52 1.98
CA LEU A 15 -3.04 -5.15 1.30
C LEU A 15 -2.13 -4.37 2.25
N LYS A 16 -1.01 -4.98 2.65
CA LYS A 16 0.01 -4.31 3.45
C LYS A 16 0.79 -3.32 2.58
N ILE A 17 0.71 -2.03 2.91
CA ILE A 17 1.51 -0.95 2.30
C ILE A 17 2.49 -0.28 3.29
N THR A 18 2.40 -0.62 4.58
CA THR A 18 3.22 0.01 5.64
C THR A 18 4.72 -0.20 5.46
N ASP A 19 5.13 -1.32 4.86
CA ASP A 19 6.54 -1.56 4.51
C ASP A 19 7.03 -0.61 3.41
N ILE A 20 6.14 -0.15 2.52
CA ILE A 20 6.48 0.84 1.50
C ILE A 20 6.65 2.22 2.15
N THR A 21 5.72 2.65 3.02
CA THR A 21 5.81 3.97 3.66
C THR A 21 6.99 4.06 4.64
N ARG A 22 7.34 2.98 5.36
CA ARG A 22 8.52 2.95 6.24
C ARG A 22 9.83 3.19 5.51
N LYS A 23 9.94 2.78 4.24
CA LYS A 23 11.13 3.08 3.42
C LYS A 23 11.35 4.58 3.25
N GLY A 24 10.32 5.42 3.41
CA GLY A 24 10.45 6.88 3.36
C GLY A 24 11.44 7.46 4.39
N LEU A 25 11.72 6.74 5.49
CA LEU A 25 12.73 7.12 6.47
C LEU A 25 14.16 7.05 5.90
N GLU A 26 14.42 6.07 5.02
CA GLU A 26 15.71 5.84 4.38
C GLU A 26 15.77 6.42 2.96
N ARG A 27 14.59 6.63 2.36
CA ARG A 27 14.39 7.06 0.97
C ARG A 27 13.45 8.26 0.92
N PRO A 28 13.96 9.47 1.21
CA PRO A 28 13.14 10.69 1.28
C PRO A 28 12.35 10.97 0.00
N GLU A 29 12.79 10.48 -1.17
CA GLU A 29 12.06 10.62 -2.43
C GLU A 29 10.71 9.89 -2.46
N LEU A 30 10.45 8.99 -1.51
CA LEU A 30 9.16 8.33 -1.32
C LEU A 30 8.16 9.16 -0.50
N VAL A 31 8.59 10.29 0.09
CA VAL A 31 7.77 11.18 0.93
C VAL A 31 7.56 12.50 0.21
N ALA A 32 6.35 13.05 0.29
CA ALA A 32 5.99 14.33 -0.28
C ALA A 32 6.67 15.50 0.49
N LYS A 33 6.57 16.71 -0.07
CA LYS A 33 7.18 17.91 0.51
C LYS A 33 6.66 18.26 1.91
N ASP A 34 5.46 17.80 2.26
CA ASP A 34 4.87 17.96 3.59
C ASP A 34 5.50 17.06 4.66
N GLY A 35 6.41 16.16 4.28
CA GLY A 35 7.09 15.26 5.20
C GLY A 35 6.19 14.17 5.80
N LEU A 36 4.97 13.99 5.29
CA LEU A 36 3.97 13.09 5.83
C LEU A 36 3.41 12.13 4.78
N TYR A 37 2.93 12.65 3.65
CA TYR A 37 2.25 11.84 2.64
C TYR A 37 3.26 11.11 1.74
N PRO A 38 2.88 9.99 1.10
CA PRO A 38 3.68 9.40 0.04
C PRO A 38 3.85 10.39 -1.12
N SER A 39 5.04 10.43 -1.72
CA SER A 39 5.25 11.12 -2.98
C SER A 39 4.54 10.41 -4.13
N GLY A 40 4.56 11.00 -5.33
CA GLY A 40 4.10 10.31 -6.54
C GLY A 40 4.78 8.95 -6.76
N ILE A 41 6.07 8.84 -6.42
CA ILE A 41 6.84 7.58 -6.48
C ILE A 41 6.32 6.59 -5.42
N GLY A 42 6.00 7.08 -4.22
CA GLY A 42 5.38 6.28 -3.16
C GLY A 42 4.02 5.70 -3.58
N TYR A 43 3.16 6.51 -4.18
CA TYR A 43 1.86 6.04 -4.70
C TYR A 43 2.01 5.07 -5.88
N GLU A 44 3.02 5.23 -6.73
CA GLU A 44 3.31 4.26 -7.78
C GLU A 44 3.65 2.88 -7.22
N LYS A 45 4.42 2.82 -6.13
CA LYS A 45 4.72 1.55 -5.42
C LYS A 45 3.46 0.92 -4.83
N PHE A 46 2.48 1.72 -4.39
CA PHE A 46 1.19 1.19 -3.95
C PHE A 46 0.43 0.59 -5.13
N LYS A 47 0.37 1.29 -6.26
CA LYS A 47 -0.27 0.84 -7.51
C LYS A 47 0.33 -0.47 -8.01
N GLU A 48 1.65 -0.59 -8.06
CA GLU A 48 2.37 -1.83 -8.45
C GLU A 48 1.91 -3.05 -7.64
N ARG A 49 1.63 -2.86 -6.34
CA ARG A 49 1.19 -3.94 -5.45
C ARG A 49 -0.33 -4.18 -5.49
N LEU A 50 -1.12 -3.13 -5.63
CA LEU A 50 -2.57 -3.19 -5.67
C LEU A 50 -3.09 -3.77 -6.99
N TYR A 51 -2.51 -3.37 -8.11
CA TYR A 51 -3.04 -3.66 -9.44
C TYR A 51 -3.21 -5.16 -9.75
N PRO A 52 -2.24 -6.05 -9.46
CA PRO A 52 -2.42 -7.49 -9.67
C PRO A 52 -3.56 -8.09 -8.83
N LEU A 53 -3.78 -7.58 -7.62
CA LEU A 53 -4.87 -8.03 -6.75
C LEU A 53 -6.23 -7.65 -7.35
N VAL A 54 -6.36 -6.42 -7.82
CA VAL A 54 -7.60 -5.96 -8.49
C VAL A 54 -7.87 -6.81 -9.73
N LEU A 55 -6.87 -7.02 -10.58
CA LEU A 55 -7.01 -7.86 -11.76
C LEU A 55 -7.43 -9.31 -11.43
N SER A 56 -6.94 -9.87 -10.33
CA SER A 56 -7.34 -11.23 -9.90
C SER A 56 -8.81 -11.36 -9.49
N ARG A 57 -9.46 -10.23 -9.16
CA ARG A 57 -10.87 -10.18 -8.70
C ARG A 57 -11.85 -9.76 -9.79
N LEU A 58 -11.35 -9.22 -10.90
CA LEU A 58 -12.16 -8.77 -12.04
C LEU A 58 -12.30 -9.84 -13.13
N LYS A 59 -11.62 -10.99 -13.00
CA LYS A 59 -11.79 -12.09 -13.95
C LYS A 59 -13.10 -12.81 -13.63
N ASP A 60 -13.98 -12.85 -14.64
CA ASP A 60 -15.17 -13.71 -14.69
C ASP A 60 -14.81 -15.19 -14.48
#